data_AF-A0AA38FAG7-F1
#
_entry.id   AF-A0AA38FAG7-F1
#
_cell.length_a   1.000
_cell.length_b   1.000
_cell.length_c   1.000
_cell.angle_alpha   90.00
_cell.angle_beta   90.00
_cell.angle_gamma   90.00
#
_symmetry.space_group_name_H-M   'P 1'
#
loop_
_entity.id
_entity.type
_entity.pdbx_description
1 polymer ?
#
loop_
_entity_poly.entity_id
_entity_poly.type
_entity_poly.pdbx_seq_one_letter_code
_entity_poly.pdbx_strand_id
1 'polypeptide(L)'
;MCDRSYPKKLAFQYLEDLKNEFEKVNHSQIETVARPYAFIKFDTFIQKTRKLYLDTQTQRNLAKLNDDLYEVQQIMTRNVQEVLGVGEKLDQVSQMSSRLSSESRIYAEKAKDLSRQALIRKWAPVAIVLGVVFVLLWLRGYIWK
;
A
#
# COMPACT_ATOMS: atom_id res chain seq x y z
N MET A 1 14.05 10.47 -16.28
CA MET A 1 13.32 11.34 -15.33
C MET A 1 13.76 12.77 -15.58
N CYS A 2 12.83 13.72 -15.58
CA CYS A 2 13.09 15.13 -15.87
C CYS A 2 12.57 16.01 -14.73
N ASP A 3 13.06 17.23 -14.64
CA ASP A 3 12.57 18.22 -13.68
C ASP A 3 11.09 18.54 -13.90
N ARG A 4 10.39 18.92 -12.81
CA ARG A 4 8.96 19.27 -12.86
C ARG A 4 8.67 20.49 -13.73
N SER A 5 9.65 21.37 -13.91
CA SER A 5 9.58 22.54 -14.78
C SER A 5 9.75 22.20 -16.28
N TYR A 6 10.21 20.98 -16.60
CA TYR A 6 10.44 20.59 -17.99
C TYR A 6 9.11 20.43 -18.74
N PRO A 7 8.97 20.97 -19.96
CA PRO A 7 7.73 20.87 -20.72
C PRO A 7 7.36 19.42 -21.02
N LYS A 8 6.16 18.99 -20.60
CA LYS A 8 5.66 17.63 -20.84
C LYS A 8 5.65 17.27 -22.33
N LYS A 9 5.23 18.20 -23.21
CA LYS A 9 5.18 17.99 -24.67
C LYS A 9 6.56 17.54 -25.22
N LEU A 10 7.63 18.23 -24.82
CA LEU A 10 9.00 17.87 -25.24
C LEU A 10 9.46 16.53 -24.67
N ALA A 11 9.03 16.19 -23.44
CA ALA A 11 9.39 14.90 -22.84
C ALA A 11 8.74 13.73 -23.58
N PHE A 12 7.47 13.87 -23.98
CA PHE A 12 6.78 12.85 -24.77
C PHE A 12 7.33 12.75 -26.19
N GLN A 13 7.64 13.88 -26.81
CA GLN A 13 8.28 13.90 -28.13
C GLN A 13 9.64 13.18 -28.10
N TYR A 14 10.46 13.45 -27.09
CA TYR A 14 11.71 12.73 -26.88
C TYR A 14 11.50 11.21 -26.77
N LEU A 15 10.47 10.76 -26.04
CA LEU A 15 10.15 9.34 -25.91
C LEU A 15 9.65 8.72 -27.22
N GLU A 16 8.87 9.45 -27.99
CA GLU A 16 8.35 9.00 -29.29
C GLU A 16 9.49 8.85 -30.31
N ASP A 17 10.41 9.81 -30.38
CA ASP A 17 11.61 9.72 -31.23
C ASP A 17 12.48 8.51 -30.84
N LEU A 18 12.66 8.26 -29.54
CA LEU A 18 13.38 7.09 -29.07
C LEU A 18 12.66 5.79 -29.46
N LYS A 19 11.35 5.71 -29.28
CA LYS A 19 10.56 4.53 -29.63
C LYS A 19 10.66 4.24 -31.13
N ASN A 20 10.42 5.24 -31.98
CA ASN A 20 10.42 5.06 -33.43
C ASN A 20 11.79 4.60 -33.95
N GLU A 21 12.88 5.19 -33.47
CA GLU A 21 14.21 4.76 -33.88
C GLU A 21 14.56 3.38 -33.30
N PHE A 22 14.15 3.09 -32.06
CA PHE A 22 14.36 1.78 -31.44
C PHE A 22 13.64 0.66 -32.20
N GLU A 23 12.37 0.87 -32.55
CA GLU A 23 11.58 -0.06 -33.35
C GLU A 23 12.21 -0.24 -34.72
N LYS A 24 12.55 0.86 -35.42
CA LYS A 24 13.17 0.79 -36.75
C LYS A 24 14.45 -0.05 -36.78
N VAL A 25 15.30 0.07 -35.77
CA VAL A 25 16.60 -0.62 -35.71
C VAL A 25 16.47 -2.05 -35.19
N ASN A 26 15.54 -2.32 -34.27
CA ASN A 26 15.52 -3.56 -33.49
C ASN A 26 14.25 -4.42 -33.65
N HIS A 27 13.28 -4.03 -34.51
CA HIS A 27 11.99 -4.72 -34.67
C HIS A 27 12.12 -6.24 -34.79
N SER A 28 13.09 -6.71 -35.57
CA SER A 28 13.31 -8.14 -35.84
C SER A 28 14.03 -8.89 -34.72
N GLN A 29 14.69 -8.19 -33.80
CA GLN A 29 15.52 -8.81 -32.77
C GLN A 29 14.85 -8.79 -31.38
N ILE A 30 13.86 -7.92 -31.14
CA ILE A 30 13.21 -7.75 -29.83
C ILE A 30 12.61 -9.05 -29.29
N GLU A 31 11.95 -9.87 -30.12
CA GLU A 31 11.30 -11.11 -29.68
C GLU A 31 12.27 -12.27 -29.40
N THR A 32 13.51 -12.19 -29.90
CA THR A 32 14.51 -13.28 -29.78
C THR A 32 15.56 -13.02 -28.70
N VAL A 33 15.47 -11.89 -27.99
CA VAL A 33 16.45 -11.52 -26.98
C VAL A 33 16.18 -12.21 -25.64
N ALA A 34 17.04 -13.17 -25.29
CA ALA A 34 17.04 -13.80 -23.97
C ALA A 34 18.01 -13.16 -22.95
N ARG A 35 18.84 -12.19 -23.38
CA ARG A 35 19.94 -11.64 -22.56
C ARG A 35 19.61 -10.24 -22.02
N PRO A 36 19.85 -9.97 -20.72
CA PRO A 36 19.81 -8.60 -20.19
C PRO A 36 20.71 -7.66 -21.00
N TYR A 37 20.24 -6.43 -21.25
CA TYR A 37 20.99 -5.38 -21.96
C TYR A 37 21.47 -5.70 -23.38
N ALA A 38 20.79 -6.58 -24.13
CA ALA A 38 21.22 -6.91 -25.49
C ALA A 38 21.28 -5.70 -26.46
N PHE A 39 20.54 -4.63 -26.14
CA PHE A 39 20.49 -3.41 -26.93
C PHE A 39 21.33 -2.25 -26.37
N ILE A 40 22.39 -2.54 -25.60
CA ILE A 40 23.25 -1.49 -25.00
C ILE A 40 23.85 -0.52 -26.03
N LYS A 41 24.00 -0.94 -27.29
CA LYS A 41 24.46 -0.06 -28.38
C LYS A 41 23.51 1.12 -28.64
N PHE A 42 22.23 0.96 -28.32
CA PHE A 42 21.24 2.04 -28.42
C PHE A 42 21.48 3.15 -27.38
N ASP A 43 22.27 2.91 -26.33
CA ASP A 43 22.62 3.93 -25.33
C ASP A 43 23.31 5.15 -25.95
N THR A 44 24.14 4.95 -27.00
CA THR A 44 24.76 6.07 -27.71
C THR A 44 23.73 6.97 -28.39
N PHE A 45 22.66 6.38 -28.93
CA PHE A 45 21.56 7.15 -29.51
C PHE A 45 20.79 7.90 -28.41
N ILE A 46 20.46 7.21 -27.31
CA ILE A 46 19.80 7.82 -26.15
C ILE A 46 20.58 9.05 -25.65
N GLN A 47 21.90 8.94 -25.49
CA GLN A 47 22.73 10.05 -25.02
C GLN A 47 22.76 11.23 -25.98
N LYS A 48 22.90 10.98 -27.30
CA LYS A 48 22.90 12.04 -28.32
C LYS A 48 21.56 12.77 -28.37
N THR A 49 20.46 12.02 -28.43
CA THR A 49 19.10 12.56 -28.47
C THR A 49 18.78 13.30 -27.18
N ARG A 50 19.20 12.78 -26.01
CA ARG A 50 19.04 13.47 -24.73
C ARG A 50 19.72 14.84 -24.75
N LYS A 51 20.96 14.92 -25.27
CA LYS A 51 21.70 16.18 -25.33
C LYS A 51 20.99 17.23 -26.21
N LEU A 52 20.45 16.81 -27.35
CA LEU A 52 19.62 17.65 -28.22
C LEU A 52 18.38 18.20 -27.51
N TYR A 53 17.70 17.35 -26.74
CA TYR A 53 16.49 17.73 -26.01
C TYR A 53 16.75 18.48 -24.70
N LEU A 54 18.00 18.53 -24.21
CA LEU A 54 18.44 19.38 -23.09
C LEU A 54 18.88 20.77 -23.55
N ASP A 55 19.34 20.90 -24.79
CA ASP A 55 19.79 22.19 -25.33
C ASP A 55 18.60 23.13 -25.57
N THR A 56 18.58 24.24 -24.82
CA THR A 56 17.49 25.23 -24.85
C THR A 56 17.33 25.92 -26.21
N GLN A 57 18.39 26.00 -27.02
CA GLN A 57 18.31 26.57 -28.36
C GLN A 57 17.58 25.62 -29.32
N THR A 58 17.91 24.33 -29.26
CA THR A 58 17.29 23.30 -30.10
C THR A 58 15.85 23.03 -29.68
N GLN A 59 15.54 23.08 -28.38
CA GLN A 59 14.17 22.97 -27.87
C GLN A 59 13.23 24.01 -28.48
N ARG A 60 13.66 25.27 -28.64
CA ARG A 60 12.82 26.33 -29.25
C ARG A 60 12.54 26.08 -30.72
N ASN A 61 13.51 25.51 -31.45
CA ASN A 61 13.34 25.17 -32.85
C ASN A 61 12.49 23.91 -33.03
N LEU A 62 12.70 22.89 -32.21
CA LEU A 62 11.88 21.67 -32.20
C LEU A 62 10.43 21.97 -31.79
N ALA A 63 10.21 22.80 -30.77
CA ALA A 63 8.88 23.21 -30.35
C ALA A 63 8.11 23.95 -31.45
N LYS A 64 8.80 24.81 -32.23
CA LYS A 64 8.21 25.52 -33.38
C LYS A 64 7.92 24.60 -34.56
N LEU A 65 8.79 23.61 -34.84
CA LEU A 65 8.58 22.63 -35.90
C LEU A 65 7.49 21.60 -35.55
N ASN A 66 7.19 21.42 -34.26
CA ASN A 66 6.23 20.45 -33.75
C ASN A 66 4.89 21.09 -33.31
N ASP A 67 4.65 22.36 -33.61
CA ASP A 67 3.34 22.99 -33.37
C ASP A 67 2.26 22.47 -34.34
N ASP A 68 2.67 21.81 -35.43
CA ASP A 68 1.77 21.16 -36.40
C ASP A 68 1.40 19.70 -36.04
N LEU A 69 2.07 19.08 -35.06
CA LEU A 69 1.68 17.75 -34.55
C LEU A 69 0.65 17.94 -33.43
N TYR A 70 -0.58 18.10 -33.91
CA TYR A 70 -1.82 18.26 -33.19
C TYR A 70 -2.05 17.14 -32.16
N GLU A 71 -2.58 17.55 -31.01
CA GLU A 71 -3.19 16.72 -29.96
C GLU A 71 -2.26 15.81 -29.15
N VAL A 72 -1.64 16.39 -28.12
CA VAL A 72 -1.19 15.62 -26.96
C VAL A 72 -2.45 15.12 -26.25
N GLN A 73 -2.92 13.95 -26.68
CA GLN A 73 -3.99 13.15 -26.09
C GLN A 73 -3.90 13.26 -24.57
N GLN A 74 -4.94 13.80 -23.93
CA GLN A 74 -5.04 14.11 -22.50
C GLN A 74 -4.33 13.06 -21.62
N ILE A 75 -3.07 13.31 -21.25
CA ILE A 75 -2.25 12.31 -20.56
C ILE A 75 -2.65 12.29 -19.08
N MET A 76 -3.24 11.19 -18.65
CA MET A 76 -3.65 10.99 -17.27
C MET A 76 -2.41 10.92 -16.37
N THR A 77 -2.14 11.99 -15.62
CA THR A 77 -1.08 12.02 -14.61
C THR A 77 -1.56 11.26 -13.37
N ARG A 78 -1.54 9.92 -13.39
CA ARG A 78 -1.64 9.15 -12.15
C ARG A 78 -0.36 9.34 -11.36
N ASN A 79 -0.47 9.50 -10.04
CA ASN A 79 0.70 9.63 -9.16
C ASN A 79 1.59 8.40 -9.35
N VAL A 80 2.88 8.58 -9.63
CA VAL A 80 3.82 7.46 -9.84
C VAL A 80 3.83 6.48 -8.65
N GLN A 81 3.47 6.96 -7.46
CA GLN A 81 3.29 6.17 -6.23
C GLN A 81 2.17 5.11 -6.33
N GLU A 82 1.14 5.36 -7.16
CA GLU A 82 0.03 4.43 -7.43
C GLU A 82 0.44 3.32 -8.40
N VAL A 83 1.42 3.59 -9.27
CA VAL A 83 1.91 2.64 -10.29
C VAL A 83 3.09 1.79 -9.77
N LEU A 84 3.82 2.26 -8.77
CA LEU A 84 4.94 1.53 -8.14
C LEU A 84 4.53 0.60 -7.00
N GLY A 85 3.24 0.44 -6.69
CA GLY A 85 2.77 -0.54 -5.70
C GLY A 85 3.24 -0.26 -4.27
N VAL A 86 3.48 1.01 -3.90
CA VAL A 86 3.82 1.42 -2.51
C VAL A 86 2.63 2.10 -1.82
N GLY A 87 1.41 1.86 -2.31
CA GLY A 87 0.17 2.43 -1.76
C GLY A 87 -0.74 1.44 -1.00
N GLU A 88 -0.58 0.12 -1.15
CA GLU A 88 -1.54 -0.85 -0.58
C GLU A 88 -1.22 -1.29 0.87
N LYS A 89 -0.05 -0.96 1.41
CA LYS A 89 0.31 -1.37 2.78
C LYS A 89 -0.20 -0.44 3.88
N LEU A 90 -0.78 0.72 3.55
CA LEU A 90 -1.36 1.61 4.58
C LEU A 90 -2.82 1.25 4.93
N ASP A 91 -3.61 0.82 3.97
CA ASP A 91 -5.04 0.53 4.20
C ASP A 91 -5.24 -0.83 4.90
N GLN A 92 -4.34 -1.78 4.66
CA GLN A 92 -4.33 -3.07 5.35
C GLN A 92 -3.94 -2.93 6.84
N VAL A 93 -3.14 -1.92 7.22
CA VAL A 93 -2.79 -1.66 8.63
C VAL A 93 -3.93 -0.97 9.38
N SER A 94 -4.73 -0.13 8.72
CA SER A 94 -5.92 0.51 9.32
C SER A 94 -7.03 -0.51 9.62
N GLN A 95 -7.31 -1.43 8.68
CA GLN A 95 -8.27 -2.51 8.91
C GLN A 95 -7.74 -3.59 9.87
N MET A 96 -6.44 -3.92 9.83
CA MET A 96 -5.87 -4.89 10.76
C MET A 96 -5.81 -4.32 12.20
N SER A 97 -5.51 -3.03 12.38
CA SER A 97 -5.50 -2.38 13.70
C SER A 97 -6.90 -2.21 14.29
N SER A 98 -7.91 -1.89 13.48
CA SER A 98 -9.30 -1.79 13.95
C SER A 98 -9.88 -3.16 14.35
N ARG A 99 -9.54 -4.23 13.61
CA ARG A 99 -9.90 -5.61 14.00
C ARG A 99 -9.15 -6.09 15.24
N LEU A 100 -7.84 -5.87 15.34
CA LEU A 100 -7.05 -6.24 16.52
C LEU A 100 -7.50 -5.48 17.78
N SER A 101 -7.79 -4.18 17.69
CA SER A 101 -8.26 -3.38 18.85
C SER A 101 -9.65 -3.81 19.32
N SER A 102 -10.58 -4.03 18.38
CA SER A 102 -11.94 -4.49 18.72
C SER A 102 -11.97 -5.94 19.22
N GLU A 103 -11.22 -6.85 18.60
CA GLU A 103 -11.09 -8.23 19.06
C GLU A 103 -10.36 -8.30 20.41
N SER A 104 -9.26 -7.58 20.62
CA SER A 104 -8.54 -7.56 21.90
C SER A 104 -9.41 -7.07 23.05
N ARG A 105 -10.28 -6.08 22.79
CA ARG A 105 -11.27 -5.60 23.78
C ARG A 105 -12.29 -6.68 24.12
N ILE A 106 -12.80 -7.41 23.12
CA ILE A 106 -13.72 -8.54 23.33
C ILE A 106 -13.02 -9.70 24.09
N TYR A 107 -11.75 -10.01 23.80
CA TYR A 107 -10.99 -11.03 24.52
C TYR A 107 -10.68 -10.61 25.97
N ALA A 108 -10.35 -9.34 26.20
CA ALA A 108 -10.16 -8.80 27.55
C ALA A 108 -11.45 -8.80 28.38
N GLU A 109 -12.58 -8.46 27.77
CA GLU A 109 -13.90 -8.53 28.41
C GLU A 109 -14.30 -9.99 28.70
N LYS A 110 -14.16 -10.90 27.73
CA LYS A 110 -14.42 -12.33 27.93
C LYS A 110 -13.52 -12.94 29.01
N ALA A 111 -12.26 -12.57 29.10
CA ALA A 111 -11.36 -13.05 30.15
C ALA A 111 -11.80 -12.56 31.55
N LYS A 112 -12.28 -11.31 31.67
CA LYS A 112 -12.86 -10.80 32.91
C LYS A 112 -14.12 -11.55 33.29
N ASP A 113 -15.03 -11.80 32.36
CA ASP A 113 -16.28 -12.52 32.62
C ASP A 113 -16.02 -13.98 33.00
N LEU A 114 -15.08 -14.65 32.32
CA LEU A 114 -14.64 -16.00 32.69
C LEU A 114 -14.02 -16.03 34.08
N SER A 115 -13.21 -15.04 34.45
CA SER A 115 -12.61 -14.97 35.79
C SER A 115 -13.68 -14.78 36.89
N ARG A 116 -14.70 -13.96 36.64
CA ARG A 116 -15.85 -13.76 37.54
C ARG A 116 -16.70 -15.02 37.68
N GLN A 117 -17.03 -15.67 36.57
CA GLN A 117 -17.78 -16.94 36.60
C GLN A 117 -16.98 -18.03 37.32
N ALA A 118 -15.67 -18.11 37.12
CA ALA A 118 -14.81 -19.06 37.83
C ALA A 118 -14.76 -18.79 39.34
N LEU A 119 -14.70 -17.52 39.76
CA LEU A 119 -14.79 -17.12 41.16
C LEU A 119 -16.14 -17.52 41.76
N ILE A 120 -17.25 -17.16 41.11
CA ILE A 120 -18.60 -17.49 41.59
C ILE A 120 -18.77 -19.00 41.72
N ARG A 121 -18.33 -19.79 40.72
CA ARG A 121 -18.45 -21.25 40.74
C ARG A 121 -17.61 -21.89 41.86
N LYS A 122 -16.46 -21.30 42.21
CA LYS A 122 -15.63 -21.79 43.33
C LYS A 122 -16.25 -21.49 44.70
N TRP A 123 -16.84 -20.31 44.87
CA TRP A 123 -17.36 -19.87 46.18
C TRP A 123 -18.84 -20.23 46.44
N ALA A 124 -19.62 -20.49 45.40
CA ALA A 124 -21.03 -20.91 45.51
C ALA A 124 -21.25 -22.11 46.46
N PRO A 125 -20.53 -23.26 46.33
CA PRO A 125 -20.76 -24.38 47.24
C PRO A 125 -20.35 -24.07 48.68
N VAL A 126 -19.31 -23.27 48.89
CA VAL A 126 -18.84 -22.86 50.22
C VAL A 126 -19.88 -21.98 50.93
N ALA A 127 -20.48 -21.03 50.20
CA ALA A 127 -21.53 -20.17 50.73
C ALA A 127 -22.79 -20.96 51.13
N ILE A 128 -23.18 -21.98 50.36
CA ILE A 128 -24.33 -22.85 50.68
C ILE A 128 -24.06 -23.63 51.96
N VAL A 129 -22.88 -24.26 52.10
CA VAL A 129 -22.53 -25.04 53.30
C VAL A 129 -22.50 -24.15 54.53
N LEU A 130 -21.88 -22.97 54.45
CA LEU A 130 -21.88 -22.00 55.55
C LEU A 130 -23.28 -21.54 55.92
N GLY A 131 -24.14 -21.27 54.92
CA GLY A 131 -25.54 -20.91 55.15
C GLY A 131 -26.32 -21.99 55.90
N VAL A 132 -26.18 -23.26 55.51
CA VAL A 132 -26.83 -24.38 56.18
C VAL A 132 -26.34 -24.53 57.61
N VAL A 133 -25.02 -24.45 57.85
CA VAL A 133 -24.46 -24.53 59.20
C VAL A 133 -24.94 -23.36 60.06
N PHE A 134 -24.97 -22.14 59.50
CA PHE A 134 -25.46 -20.96 60.22
C PHE A 134 -26.94 -21.07 60.58
N VAL A 135 -27.78 -21.56 59.67
CA VAL A 135 -29.21 -21.82 59.93
C VAL A 135 -29.40 -22.89 61.00
N LEU A 136 -28.62 -23.98 60.96
CA LEU A 136 -28.69 -25.03 61.99
C LEU A 136 -28.27 -24.51 63.36
N LEU A 137 -27.22 -23.68 63.44
CA LEU A 137 -26.81 -23.04 64.68
C LEU A 137 -27.84 -22.04 65.18
N TRP A 138 -28.46 -21.27 64.28
CA TRP A 138 -29.51 -20.32 64.64
C TRP A 138 -30.77 -21.02 65.16
N LEU A 139 -31.22 -22.09 64.50
CA LEU A 139 -32.33 -22.93 64.96
C LEU A 139 -32.02 -23.59 66.31
N ARG A 140 -30.81 -24.14 66.49
CA ARG A 140 -30.40 -24.73 67.76
C ARG A 140 -30.35 -23.69 68.89
N GLY A 141 -29.85 -22.48 68.60
CA GLY A 141 -29.83 -21.38 69.56
C GLY A 141 -31.23 -20.85 69.92
N TYR A 142 -32.18 -20.89 68.98
CA TYR A 142 -33.57 -20.50 69.22
C TYR A 142 -34.34 -21.55 70.02
N ILE A 143 -34.10 -22.85 69.78
CA ILE A 143 -34.77 -23.95 70.48
C ILE A 143 -34.30 -24.12 71.93
N TRP A 144 -33.08 -23.66 72.26
CA TRP A 144 -32.49 -23.80 73.60
C TRP A 144 -32.64 -22.54 74.48
N LYS A 145 -33.51 -21.61 74.09
CA LYS A 145 -33.87 -20.41 74.85
C LYS A 145 -35.37 -20.44 75.16
#